data_AF-A0A835X3T0-F1
#
_entry.id   AF-A0A835X3T0-F1
#
_cell.length_a   1.000
_cell.length_b   1.000
_cell.length_c   1.000
_cell.angle_alpha   90.00
_cell.angle_beta   90.00
_cell.angle_gamma   90.00
#
_symmetry.space_group_name_H-M   'P 1'
#
loop_
_entity.id
_entity.type
_entity.pdbx_description
1 polymer ?
#
loop_
_entity_poly.entity_id
_entity_poly.type
_entity_poly.pdbx_seq_one_letter_code
_entity_poly.pdbx_strand_id
1 'polypeptide(L)'
;MSVSYKVMALPLDTGDSSTDSGSEMAESEDDYKVTCINFIKDISSDYLAWVDYYKLPSDEDKKRRSQIAATIEKTNEWIAKVATTIKGIDVVMNDGIQKMAESTAGQPFQIGVFVNKMSGYTMAKAGIIDINIKAAGREGRKTKLGRHQKDQRFRIETTGNAFFDETVIPEDEYDLMDIHLKLNAQECKPRTIISFTVIVSETKDGQETDKRGVTTIVHIV
;
A
#
# COMPACT_ATOMS: atom_id res chain seq x y z
N MET A 1 -42.49 7.90 26.24
CA MET A 1 -42.12 6.58 25.70
C MET A 1 -40.61 6.58 25.55
N SER A 2 -39.91 5.93 26.49
CA SER A 2 -38.45 5.85 26.54
C SER A 2 -38.03 4.54 25.91
N VAL A 3 -37.23 4.57 24.85
CA VAL A 3 -36.68 3.37 24.21
C VAL A 3 -35.25 3.21 24.70
N SER A 4 -35.08 2.19 25.54
CA SER A 4 -33.81 1.73 26.11
C SER A 4 -32.95 1.07 25.04
N TYR A 5 -31.75 1.58 24.81
CA TYR A 5 -30.73 0.91 24.00
C TYR A 5 -29.98 -0.09 24.87
N LYS A 6 -30.13 -1.37 24.54
CA LYS A 6 -29.44 -2.49 25.18
C LYS A 6 -27.96 -2.45 24.76
N VAL A 7 -27.08 -2.12 25.70
CA VAL A 7 -25.62 -2.26 25.56
C VAL A 7 -25.30 -3.76 25.49
N MET A 8 -24.70 -4.22 24.40
CA MET A 8 -24.05 -5.53 24.34
C MET A 8 -22.69 -5.40 25.04
N ALA A 9 -22.62 -5.84 26.29
CA ALA A 9 -21.37 -6.02 27.02
C ALA A 9 -20.65 -7.25 26.46
N LEU A 10 -19.43 -7.06 25.95
CA LEU A 10 -18.48 -8.16 25.74
C LEU A 10 -17.90 -8.55 27.11
N PRO A 11 -17.71 -9.85 27.40
CA PRO A 11 -17.14 -10.28 28.67
C PRO A 11 -15.64 -9.91 28.74
N LEU A 12 -15.27 -9.29 29.86
CA LEU A 12 -13.89 -9.13 30.35
C LEU A 12 -13.57 -10.34 31.25
N ASP A 13 -12.53 -11.09 30.92
CA ASP A 13 -11.74 -11.91 31.86
C ASP A 13 -10.41 -12.22 31.16
N THR A 14 -9.30 -11.57 31.52
CA THR A 14 -8.32 -11.85 32.59
C THR A 14 -7.10 -12.57 32.06
N GLY A 15 -5.94 -12.05 32.44
CA GLY A 15 -4.65 -12.38 31.84
C GLY A 15 -4.31 -13.85 31.85
N ASP A 16 -3.70 -14.26 30.75
CA ASP A 16 -2.79 -15.39 30.71
C ASP A 16 -1.56 -14.97 29.90
N SER A 17 -0.40 -15.50 30.31
CA SER A 17 0.94 -15.11 29.89
C SER A 17 1.11 -15.15 28.37
N SER A 18 1.47 -14.01 27.75
CA SER A 18 1.86 -13.94 26.34
C SER A 18 3.28 -14.47 26.16
N THR A 19 3.43 -15.80 26.19
CA THR A 19 4.55 -16.48 25.54
C THR A 19 4.20 -16.65 24.06
N ASP A 20 5.03 -16.04 23.22
CA ASP A 20 5.29 -16.38 21.81
C ASP A 20 4.06 -16.66 20.93
N SER A 21 3.47 -15.60 20.36
CA SER A 21 2.53 -15.76 19.24
C SER A 21 3.32 -16.01 17.93
N GLY A 22 4.04 -17.12 17.90
CA GLY A 22 4.48 -17.73 16.65
C GLY A 22 3.23 -18.21 15.91
N SER A 23 3.04 -17.74 14.69
CA SER A 23 2.04 -18.21 13.73
C SER A 23 1.94 -19.75 13.73
N GLU A 24 0.93 -20.33 14.38
CA GLU A 24 0.72 -21.78 14.47
C GLU A 24 0.15 -22.41 13.17
N MET A 25 0.40 -21.85 11.97
CA MET A 25 -0.21 -22.35 10.72
C MET A 25 0.75 -22.69 9.58
N ALA A 26 2.05 -22.52 9.71
CA ALA A 26 3.00 -22.94 8.66
C ALA A 26 4.18 -23.72 9.25
N GLU A 27 4.33 -24.97 8.80
CA GLU A 27 5.45 -25.84 9.20
C GLU A 27 6.77 -25.40 8.56
N SER A 28 6.72 -24.58 7.51
CA SER A 28 7.88 -23.97 6.85
C SER A 28 7.55 -22.64 6.15
N GLU A 29 8.57 -21.85 5.82
CA GLU A 29 8.42 -20.62 5.03
C GLU A 29 7.84 -20.90 3.63
N ASP A 30 8.14 -22.06 3.06
CA ASP A 30 7.69 -22.43 1.71
C ASP A 30 6.21 -22.80 1.71
N ASP A 31 5.72 -23.50 2.74
CA ASP A 31 4.28 -23.74 2.91
C ASP A 31 3.52 -22.43 3.12
N TYR A 32 4.13 -21.49 3.85
CA TYR A 32 3.55 -20.17 4.04
C TYR A 32 3.46 -19.38 2.73
N LYS A 33 4.51 -19.41 1.88
CA LYS A 33 4.47 -18.80 0.54
C LYS A 33 3.32 -19.35 -0.31
N VAL A 34 3.15 -20.68 -0.33
CA VAL A 34 2.06 -21.33 -1.08
C VAL A 34 0.70 -20.85 -0.57
N THR A 35 0.53 -20.79 0.75
CA THR A 35 -0.69 -20.32 1.40
C THR A 35 -1.00 -18.87 1.02
N CYS A 36 -0.03 -17.96 1.11
CA CYS A 36 -0.20 -16.55 0.74
C CYS A 36 -0.46 -16.36 -0.77
N ILE A 37 0.20 -17.12 -1.64
CA ILE A 37 -0.05 -17.08 -3.10
C ILE A 37 -1.50 -17.51 -3.41
N ASN A 38 -2.00 -18.53 -2.73
CA ASN A 38 -3.39 -18.97 -2.90
C ASN A 38 -4.35 -17.91 -2.34
N PHE A 39 -4.06 -17.36 -1.16
CA PHE A 39 -4.85 -16.29 -0.58
C PHE A 39 -4.96 -15.06 -1.50
N ILE A 40 -3.86 -14.64 -2.14
CA ILE A 40 -3.86 -13.53 -3.11
C ILE A 40 -4.78 -13.84 -4.30
N LYS A 41 -4.79 -15.08 -4.80
CA LYS A 41 -5.71 -15.48 -5.88
C LYS A 41 -7.16 -15.45 -5.40
N ASP A 42 -7.43 -15.97 -4.21
CA ASP A 42 -8.79 -16.04 -3.65
C ASP A 42 -9.37 -14.64 -3.44
N ILE A 43 -8.64 -13.76 -2.75
CA ILE A 43 -9.09 -12.38 -2.50
C ILE A 43 -9.16 -11.54 -3.78
N SER A 44 -8.40 -11.90 -4.83
CA SER A 44 -8.51 -11.20 -6.11
C SER A 44 -9.89 -11.31 -6.76
N SER A 45 -10.62 -12.40 -6.47
CA SER A 45 -11.98 -12.57 -6.97
C SER A 45 -12.93 -11.50 -6.43
N ASP A 46 -12.79 -11.10 -5.16
CA ASP A 46 -13.57 -10.01 -4.55
C ASP A 46 -13.28 -8.67 -5.23
N TYR A 47 -12.00 -8.39 -5.54
CA TYR A 47 -11.61 -7.18 -6.25
C TYR A 47 -12.17 -7.13 -7.68
N LEU A 48 -12.23 -8.27 -8.36
CA LEU A 48 -12.85 -8.37 -9.69
C LEU A 48 -14.38 -8.22 -9.61
N ALA A 49 -15.02 -8.77 -8.57
CA ALA A 49 -16.45 -8.58 -8.33
C ALA A 49 -16.80 -7.11 -8.08
N TRP A 50 -15.94 -6.36 -7.39
CA TRP A 50 -16.09 -4.90 -7.27
C TRP A 50 -15.99 -4.18 -8.62
N VAL A 51 -15.11 -4.62 -9.51
CA VAL A 51 -15.02 -4.08 -10.88
C VAL A 51 -16.33 -4.35 -11.64
N ASP A 52 -16.89 -5.56 -11.54
CA ASP A 52 -18.21 -5.89 -12.12
C ASP A 52 -19.32 -4.98 -11.56
N TYR A 53 -19.32 -4.76 -10.25
CA TYR A 53 -20.31 -3.94 -9.56
C TYR A 53 -20.33 -2.49 -10.06
N TYR A 54 -19.16 -1.91 -10.39
CA TYR A 54 -19.06 -0.53 -10.84
C TYR A 54 -19.62 -0.27 -12.25
N LYS A 55 -19.87 -1.32 -13.06
CA LYS A 55 -20.41 -1.21 -14.43
C LYS A 55 -19.66 -0.16 -15.27
N LEU A 56 -18.34 -0.26 -15.25
CA LEU A 56 -17.44 0.71 -15.87
C LEU A 56 -17.53 0.67 -17.40
N PRO A 57 -17.15 1.77 -18.09
CA PRO A 57 -16.90 1.73 -19.53
C PRO A 57 -15.89 0.64 -19.88
N SER A 58 -16.06 0.01 -21.04
CA SER A 58 -15.25 -1.13 -21.49
C SER A 58 -13.73 -0.92 -21.36
N ASP A 59 -13.24 0.27 -21.70
CA ASP A 59 -11.80 0.54 -21.65
C ASP A 59 -11.26 0.62 -20.22
N GLU A 60 -12.02 1.23 -19.31
CA GLU A 60 -11.66 1.33 -17.90
C GLU A 60 -11.80 -0.02 -17.18
N ASP A 61 -12.86 -0.78 -17.49
CA ASP A 61 -13.02 -2.16 -17.00
C ASP A 61 -11.81 -3.02 -17.38
N LYS A 62 -11.48 -3.06 -18.68
CA LYS A 62 -10.34 -3.83 -19.20
C LYS A 62 -9.03 -3.39 -18.55
N LYS A 63 -8.82 -2.09 -18.39
CA LYS A 63 -7.62 -1.53 -17.74
C LYS A 63 -7.51 -2.01 -16.30
N ARG A 64 -8.57 -1.88 -15.48
CA ARG A 64 -8.54 -2.29 -14.06
C ARG A 64 -8.28 -3.78 -13.91
N ARG A 65 -8.94 -4.62 -14.71
CA ARG A 65 -8.70 -6.08 -14.69
C ARG A 65 -7.26 -6.43 -15.08
N SER A 66 -6.72 -5.78 -16.10
CA SER A 66 -5.33 -5.98 -16.51
C SER A 66 -4.34 -5.58 -15.41
N GLN A 67 -4.61 -4.50 -14.69
CA GLN A 67 -3.76 -4.03 -13.58
C GLN A 67 -3.84 -4.97 -12.36
N ILE A 68 -5.04 -5.45 -12.03
CA ILE A 68 -5.23 -6.48 -10.98
C ILE A 68 -4.48 -7.76 -11.34
N ALA A 69 -4.62 -8.26 -12.58
CA ALA A 69 -3.93 -9.46 -13.04
C ALA A 69 -2.40 -9.32 -12.97
N ALA A 70 -1.86 -8.19 -13.44
CA ALA A 70 -0.43 -7.90 -13.36
C ALA A 70 0.07 -7.80 -11.90
N THR A 71 -0.76 -7.25 -11.00
CA THR A 71 -0.46 -7.18 -9.57
C THR A 71 -0.38 -8.57 -8.96
N ILE A 72 -1.33 -9.47 -9.26
CA ILE A 72 -1.32 -10.86 -8.78
C ILE A 72 -0.05 -11.57 -9.25
N GLU A 73 0.25 -11.51 -10.54
CA GLU A 73 1.45 -12.15 -11.11
C GLU A 73 2.72 -11.66 -10.42
N LYS A 74 2.86 -10.34 -10.27
CA LYS A 74 4.07 -9.76 -9.68
C LYS A 74 4.19 -9.99 -8.18
N THR A 75 3.09 -9.93 -7.45
CA THR A 75 3.03 -10.24 -6.00
C THR A 75 3.46 -11.69 -5.78
N ASN A 76 2.89 -12.63 -6.54
CA ASN A 76 3.23 -14.05 -6.43
C ASN A 76 4.70 -14.31 -6.75
N GLU A 77 5.25 -13.64 -7.78
CA GLU A 77 6.68 -13.72 -8.07
C GLU A 77 7.53 -13.21 -6.90
N TRP A 78 7.16 -12.09 -6.27
CA TRP A 78 7.89 -11.55 -5.13
C TRP A 78 7.79 -12.43 -3.88
N ILE A 79 6.62 -12.99 -3.59
CA ILE A 79 6.44 -13.97 -2.50
C ILE A 79 7.35 -15.18 -2.74
N ALA A 80 7.39 -15.69 -3.98
CA ALA A 80 8.17 -16.88 -4.31
C ALA A 80 9.69 -16.65 -4.29
N LYS A 81 10.16 -15.50 -4.80
CA LYS A 81 11.58 -15.28 -5.12
C LYS A 81 12.30 -14.24 -4.25
N VAL A 82 11.58 -13.29 -3.66
CA VAL A 82 12.16 -12.14 -2.95
C VAL A 82 11.96 -12.27 -1.44
N ALA A 83 10.76 -12.65 -1.02
CA ALA A 83 10.46 -12.85 0.40
C ALA A 83 11.14 -14.11 0.94
N THR A 84 11.98 -13.92 1.96
CA THR A 84 12.83 -14.99 2.54
C THR A 84 12.60 -15.17 4.04
N THR A 85 11.54 -14.56 4.58
CA THR A 85 11.09 -14.70 5.96
C THR A 85 9.57 -14.59 5.98
N ILE A 86 8.90 -15.15 6.99
CA ILE A 86 7.45 -15.01 7.19
C ILE A 86 7.02 -13.54 7.15
N LYS A 87 7.70 -12.67 7.92
CA LYS A 87 7.42 -11.23 7.93
C LYS A 87 7.60 -10.59 6.55
N GLY A 88 8.58 -11.04 5.77
CA GLY A 88 8.76 -10.57 4.39
C GLY A 88 7.62 -10.99 3.47
N ILE A 89 7.11 -12.22 3.66
CA ILE A 89 5.95 -12.73 2.93
C ILE A 89 4.72 -11.88 3.26
N ASP A 90 4.50 -11.55 4.54
CA ASP A 90 3.40 -10.68 4.99
C ASP A 90 3.45 -9.31 4.30
N VAL A 91 4.62 -8.65 4.32
CA VAL A 91 4.79 -7.32 3.72
C VAL A 91 4.49 -7.35 2.22
N VAL A 92 4.96 -8.37 1.49
CA VAL A 92 4.69 -8.50 0.05
C VAL A 92 3.21 -8.81 -0.21
N MET A 93 2.60 -9.70 0.58
CA MET A 93 1.19 -10.05 0.46
C MET A 93 0.30 -8.81 0.69
N ASN A 94 0.51 -8.09 1.79
CA ASN A 94 -0.26 -6.88 2.12
C ASN A 94 -0.06 -5.77 1.08
N ASP A 95 1.14 -5.65 0.52
CA ASP A 95 1.44 -4.75 -0.60
C ASP A 95 0.62 -5.10 -1.85
N GLY A 96 0.57 -6.38 -2.22
CA GLY A 96 -0.25 -6.86 -3.34
C GLY A 96 -1.74 -6.59 -3.16
N ILE A 97 -2.27 -6.83 -1.96
CA ILE A 97 -3.68 -6.54 -1.61
C ILE A 97 -4.01 -5.06 -1.80
N GLN A 98 -3.14 -4.16 -1.32
CA GLN A 98 -3.35 -2.72 -1.50
C GLN A 98 -3.30 -2.30 -2.96
N LYS A 99 -2.33 -2.80 -3.74
CA LYS A 99 -2.23 -2.49 -5.16
C LYS A 99 -3.44 -3.00 -5.96
N MET A 100 -4.02 -4.13 -5.56
CA MET A 100 -5.31 -4.58 -6.11
C MET A 100 -6.44 -3.63 -5.74
N ALA A 101 -6.53 -3.19 -4.48
CA ALA A 101 -7.52 -2.20 -4.06
C ALA A 101 -7.38 -0.86 -4.80
N GLU A 102 -6.15 -0.39 -5.02
CA GLU A 102 -5.84 0.80 -5.82
C GLU A 102 -6.31 0.64 -7.27
N SER A 103 -6.02 -0.51 -7.89
CA SER A 103 -6.44 -0.82 -9.26
C SER A 103 -7.96 -0.91 -9.37
N THR A 104 -8.63 -1.52 -8.40
CA THR A 104 -10.10 -1.59 -8.33
C THR A 104 -10.72 -0.20 -8.17
N ALA A 105 -10.17 0.67 -7.32
CA ALA A 105 -10.65 2.03 -7.12
C ALA A 105 -10.42 2.94 -8.34
N GLY A 106 -9.37 2.63 -9.12
CA GLY A 106 -8.94 3.40 -10.28
C GLY A 106 -8.27 4.73 -9.90
N GLN A 107 -7.69 5.36 -10.91
CA GLN A 107 -6.94 6.62 -10.76
C GLN A 107 -7.68 7.76 -11.49
N PRO A 108 -8.52 8.54 -10.78
CA PRO A 108 -9.30 9.63 -11.38
C PRO A 108 -8.44 10.80 -11.85
N PHE A 109 -7.20 10.92 -11.36
CA PHE A 109 -6.21 11.90 -11.79
C PHE A 109 -4.83 11.25 -11.87
N GLN A 110 -3.86 11.91 -12.48
CA GLN A 110 -2.55 11.33 -12.74
C GLN A 110 -1.71 11.35 -11.46
N ILE A 111 -1.17 10.20 -11.07
CA ILE A 111 -0.30 10.04 -9.89
C ILE A 111 0.76 9.00 -10.20
N GLY A 112 2.00 9.29 -9.84
CA GLY A 112 3.11 8.36 -9.90
C GLY A 112 4.02 8.52 -8.69
N VAL A 113 4.46 7.39 -8.16
CA VAL A 113 5.47 7.30 -7.09
C VAL A 113 6.62 6.48 -7.63
N PHE A 114 7.82 7.05 -7.59
CA PHE A 114 8.99 6.52 -8.27
C PHE A 114 10.17 6.39 -7.33
N VAL A 115 10.83 5.24 -7.41
CA VAL A 115 12.11 4.95 -6.80
C VAL A 115 13.03 4.46 -7.91
N ASN A 116 14.16 5.13 -8.11
CA ASN A 116 15.07 4.83 -9.22
C ASN A 116 14.38 4.81 -10.59
N LYS A 117 13.41 5.73 -10.81
CA LYS A 117 12.57 5.82 -12.02
C LYS A 117 11.63 4.64 -12.27
N MET A 118 11.50 3.71 -11.32
CA MET A 118 10.56 2.61 -11.34
C MET A 118 9.42 2.84 -10.34
N SER A 119 8.24 2.30 -10.62
CA SER A 119 7.07 2.40 -9.74
C SER A 119 6.54 1.01 -9.36
N GLY A 120 5.78 0.94 -8.27
CA GLY A 120 5.11 -0.28 -7.83
C GLY A 120 6.04 -1.29 -7.15
N TYR A 121 6.96 -1.90 -7.91
CA TYR A 121 7.93 -2.90 -7.44
C TYR A 121 9.34 -2.48 -7.86
N THR A 122 10.24 -2.23 -6.91
CA THR A 122 11.55 -1.64 -7.19
C THR A 122 12.66 -2.22 -6.31
N MET A 123 13.91 -1.95 -6.67
CA MET A 123 15.10 -2.32 -5.91
C MET A 123 15.95 -1.08 -5.64
N ALA A 124 16.57 -1.06 -4.47
CA ALA A 124 17.48 0.01 -4.07
C ALA A 124 18.58 -0.54 -3.16
N LYS A 125 19.69 0.18 -3.05
CA LYS A 125 20.68 -0.09 -2.00
C LYS A 125 20.23 0.53 -0.69
N ALA A 126 20.71 -0.01 0.43
CA ALA A 126 20.58 0.64 1.72
C ALA A 126 21.16 2.07 1.68
N GLY A 127 20.55 3.00 2.41
CA GLY A 127 20.90 4.42 2.36
C GLY A 127 19.68 5.33 2.49
N ILE A 128 19.86 6.60 2.13
CA ILE A 128 18.73 7.52 1.92
C ILE A 128 18.21 7.29 0.50
N ILE A 129 16.98 6.81 0.40
CA ILE A 129 16.33 6.53 -0.87
C ILE A 129 15.45 7.73 -1.25
N ASP A 130 15.69 8.28 -2.44
CA ASP A 130 14.87 9.34 -3.01
C ASP A 130 13.56 8.76 -3.56
N ILE A 131 12.45 9.30 -3.06
CA ILE A 131 11.10 8.94 -3.47
C ILE A 131 10.52 10.14 -4.22
N ASN A 132 10.48 10.06 -5.54
CA ASN A 132 9.89 11.10 -6.38
C ASN A 132 8.39 10.84 -6.55
N ILE A 133 7.57 11.84 -6.22
CA ILE A 133 6.12 11.81 -6.36
C ILE A 133 5.73 12.85 -7.40
N LYS A 134 5.04 12.41 -8.44
CA LYS A 134 4.46 13.29 -9.45
C LYS A 134 2.95 13.15 -9.48
N ALA A 135 2.26 14.27 -9.62
CA ALA A 135 0.82 14.25 -9.83
C ALA A 135 0.34 15.46 -10.62
N ALA A 136 -0.79 15.29 -11.29
CA ALA A 136 -1.50 16.37 -11.97
C ALA A 136 -3.01 16.15 -11.77
N GLY A 137 -3.69 17.21 -11.32
CA GLY A 137 -5.14 17.22 -11.15
C GLY A 137 -5.87 17.34 -12.48
N ARG A 138 -7.15 16.99 -12.49
CA ARG A 138 -8.05 17.20 -13.63
C ARG A 138 -8.41 18.66 -13.78
N GLU A 139 -8.39 19.18 -15.00
CA GLU A 139 -9.08 20.43 -15.39
C GLU A 139 -8.98 21.59 -14.38
N GLY A 140 -7.77 22.15 -14.23
CA GLY A 140 -7.53 23.31 -13.37
C GLY A 140 -7.59 23.02 -11.87
N ARG A 141 -7.74 21.76 -11.46
CA ARG A 141 -7.58 21.32 -10.07
C ARG A 141 -6.10 21.14 -9.75
N LYS A 142 -5.75 21.44 -8.50
CA LYS A 142 -4.40 21.26 -7.98
C LYS A 142 -4.27 19.92 -7.28
N THR A 143 -3.05 19.55 -6.95
CA THR A 143 -2.72 18.36 -6.17
C THR A 143 -1.82 18.73 -5.02
N LYS A 144 -1.94 18.00 -3.91
CA LYS A 144 -1.05 18.11 -2.76
C LYS A 144 -0.82 16.76 -2.11
N LEU A 145 0.24 16.69 -1.31
CA LEU A 145 0.50 15.53 -0.48
C LEU A 145 -0.60 15.39 0.59
N GLY A 146 -1.21 14.21 0.64
CA GLY A 146 -2.26 13.88 1.60
C GLY A 146 -1.73 13.32 2.91
N ARG A 147 -2.65 12.79 3.72
CA ARG A 147 -2.37 12.03 4.93
C ARG A 147 -2.99 10.64 4.81
N HIS A 148 -2.27 9.61 5.23
CA HIS A 148 -2.81 8.25 5.28
C HIS A 148 -3.91 8.13 6.35
N GLN A 149 -3.63 8.64 7.56
CA GLN A 149 -4.59 8.78 8.66
C GLN A 149 -4.34 10.11 9.38
N LYS A 150 -5.22 10.48 10.34
CA LYS A 150 -5.19 11.77 11.03
C LYS A 150 -3.77 12.16 11.49
N ASP A 151 -3.09 11.23 12.14
CA ASP A 151 -1.78 11.44 12.76
C ASP A 151 -0.65 10.70 12.02
N GLN A 152 -0.91 10.17 10.82
CA GLN A 152 0.06 9.38 10.04
C GLN A 152 0.13 9.87 8.58
N ARG A 153 1.30 10.36 8.17
CA ARG A 153 1.54 10.81 6.78
C ARG A 153 1.58 9.64 5.82
N PHE A 154 2.38 8.63 6.13
CA PHE A 154 2.64 7.48 5.26
C PHE A 154 2.29 6.18 5.98
N ARG A 155 1.68 5.24 5.26
CA ARG A 155 1.67 3.84 5.69
C ARG A 155 3.01 3.24 5.32
N ILE A 156 3.68 2.57 6.26
CA ILE A 156 4.93 1.85 6.00
C ILE A 156 4.89 0.50 6.69
N GLU A 157 5.22 -0.55 5.95
CA GLU A 157 5.41 -1.91 6.46
C GLU A 157 6.78 -2.40 6.01
N THR A 158 7.60 -2.87 6.95
CA THR A 158 8.97 -3.25 6.64
C THR A 158 9.50 -4.38 7.51
N THR A 159 10.40 -5.18 6.94
CA THR A 159 11.15 -6.20 7.68
C THR A 159 12.36 -5.64 8.43
N GLY A 160 12.77 -4.39 8.17
CA GLY A 160 13.92 -3.73 8.80
C GLY A 160 13.56 -2.41 9.48
N ASN A 161 14.57 -1.56 9.73
CA ASN A 161 14.36 -0.20 10.23
C ASN A 161 14.37 0.79 9.06
N ALA A 162 13.19 1.22 8.63
CA ALA A 162 13.01 2.22 7.58
C ALA A 162 11.91 3.20 7.97
N PHE A 163 12.12 4.49 7.68
CA PHE A 163 11.16 5.56 7.99
C PHE A 163 11.34 6.76 7.05
N PHE A 164 10.30 7.55 6.86
CA PHE A 164 10.39 8.82 6.13
C PHE A 164 10.99 9.91 7.02
N ASP A 165 11.86 10.73 6.44
CA ASP A 165 12.24 12.00 7.05
C ASP A 165 11.07 12.99 6.93
N GLU A 166 10.34 13.14 8.03
CA GLU A 166 9.16 14.02 8.12
C GLU A 166 9.47 15.42 8.67
N THR A 167 10.76 15.80 8.77
CA THR A 167 11.15 17.12 9.33
C THR A 167 10.67 18.28 8.46
N VAL A 168 10.62 18.09 7.13
CA VAL A 168 10.15 19.09 6.17
C VAL A 168 9.29 18.38 5.13
N ILE A 169 7.97 18.34 5.38
CA ILE A 169 6.99 17.81 4.44
C ILE A 169 6.26 18.98 3.77
N PRO A 170 6.29 19.11 2.43
CA PRO A 170 5.57 20.17 1.73
C PRO A 170 4.05 20.07 1.95
N GLU A 171 3.41 21.22 2.16
CA GLU A 171 1.95 21.32 2.34
C GLU A 171 1.27 22.14 1.23
N ASP A 172 2.04 22.66 0.27
CA ASP A 172 1.54 23.49 -0.82
C ASP A 172 0.66 22.70 -1.80
N GLU A 173 -0.13 23.45 -2.58
CA GLU A 173 -0.93 22.93 -3.68
C GLU A 173 -0.26 23.25 -5.02
N TYR A 174 -0.14 22.23 -5.87
CA TYR A 174 0.59 22.29 -7.12
C TYR A 174 -0.32 22.02 -8.32
N ASP A 175 -0.19 22.80 -9.38
CA ASP A 175 -0.81 22.49 -10.68
C ASP A 175 -0.17 21.23 -11.29
N LEU A 176 1.17 21.17 -11.22
CA LEU A 176 1.97 19.99 -11.54
C LEU A 176 2.89 19.71 -10.34
N MET A 177 2.56 18.65 -9.60
CA MET A 177 3.33 18.25 -8.42
C MET A 177 4.56 17.45 -8.83
N ASP A 178 5.73 17.82 -8.29
CA ASP A 178 6.97 17.07 -8.37
C ASP A 178 7.70 17.22 -7.02
N ILE A 179 7.45 16.28 -6.12
CA ILE A 179 7.95 16.29 -4.74
C ILE A 179 8.96 15.17 -4.56
N HIS A 180 10.03 15.46 -3.84
CA HIS A 180 11.02 14.48 -3.44
C HIS A 180 10.95 14.26 -1.93
N LEU A 181 10.64 13.03 -1.52
CA LEU A 181 10.72 12.61 -0.12
C LEU A 181 11.96 11.74 0.10
N LYS A 182 12.45 11.74 1.34
CA LYS A 182 13.59 10.92 1.74
C LYS A 182 13.11 9.77 2.61
N LEU A 183 13.27 8.55 2.11
CA LEU A 183 13.09 7.33 2.90
C LEU A 183 14.45 6.93 3.47
N ASN A 184 14.60 7.00 4.79
CA ASN A 184 15.80 6.51 5.46
C ASN A 184 15.73 4.99 5.56
N ALA A 185 16.66 4.32 4.90
CA ALA A 185 16.89 2.88 4.95
C ALA A 185 18.37 2.57 5.24
N GLN A 186 19.08 3.45 5.96
CA GLN A 186 20.52 3.30 6.23
C GLN A 186 20.82 2.07 7.11
N GLU A 187 19.92 1.75 8.04
CA GLU A 187 20.05 0.61 8.93
C GLU A 187 19.47 -0.69 8.34
N CYS A 188 18.91 -0.63 7.14
CA CYS A 188 18.39 -1.81 6.45
C CYS A 188 19.54 -2.70 5.95
N LYS A 189 19.38 -4.00 6.15
CA LYS A 189 20.29 -5.02 5.61
C LYS A 189 19.83 -5.46 4.21
N PRO A 190 20.71 -6.06 3.39
CA PRO A 190 20.27 -6.74 2.17
C PRO A 190 19.13 -7.72 2.47
N ARG A 191 18.18 -7.85 1.54
CA ARG A 191 16.90 -8.57 1.68
C ARG A 191 15.84 -7.90 2.56
N THR A 192 16.10 -6.69 3.06
CA THR A 192 15.03 -5.90 3.69
C THR A 192 13.96 -5.57 2.65
N ILE A 193 12.70 -5.72 3.03
CA ILE A 193 11.54 -5.36 2.21
C ILE A 193 10.86 -4.18 2.89
N ILE A 194 10.51 -3.15 2.10
CA ILE A 194 9.84 -1.94 2.56
C ILE A 194 8.67 -1.67 1.62
N SER A 195 7.44 -1.81 2.09
CA SER A 195 6.24 -1.33 1.39
C SER A 195 5.79 -0.03 2.02
N PHE A 196 5.48 0.98 1.21
CA PHE A 196 4.92 2.23 1.69
C PHE A 196 3.85 2.77 0.75
N THR A 197 2.92 3.53 1.31
CA THR A 197 1.83 4.18 0.57
C THR A 197 1.89 5.68 0.74
N VAL A 198 1.92 6.38 -0.38
CA VAL A 198 1.80 7.85 -0.45
C VAL A 198 0.38 8.20 -0.82
N ILE A 199 -0.25 9.12 -0.09
CA ILE A 199 -1.55 9.69 -0.46
C ILE A 199 -1.33 11.00 -1.21
N VAL A 200 -2.03 11.17 -2.32
CA VAL A 200 -2.17 12.45 -3.01
C VAL A 200 -3.64 12.82 -3.04
N SER A 201 -3.91 14.09 -2.74
CA SER A 201 -5.25 14.68 -2.79
C SER A 201 -5.35 15.65 -3.96
N GLU A 202 -6.43 15.55 -4.72
CA GLU A 202 -6.82 16.55 -5.71
C GLU A 202 -7.69 17.61 -5.02
N THR A 203 -7.39 18.88 -5.25
CA THR A 203 -8.08 20.00 -4.62
C THR A 203 -8.68 20.95 -5.65
N LYS A 204 -9.83 21.52 -5.29
CA LYS A 204 -10.47 22.63 -6.00
C LYS A 204 -10.87 23.69 -4.98
N ASP A 205 -10.44 24.93 -5.21
CA ASP A 205 -10.75 26.06 -4.32
C ASP A 205 -10.40 25.78 -2.84
N GLY A 206 -9.29 25.07 -2.60
CA GLY A 206 -8.82 24.67 -1.27
C GLY A 206 -9.55 23.48 -0.63
N GLN A 207 -10.57 22.91 -1.29
CA GLN A 207 -11.30 21.74 -0.81
C GLN A 207 -10.82 20.46 -1.51
N GLU A 208 -10.65 19.37 -0.75
CA GLU A 208 -10.34 18.05 -1.30
C GLU A 208 -11.54 17.53 -2.10
N THR A 209 -11.34 17.28 -3.39
CA THR A 209 -12.36 16.70 -4.27
C THR A 209 -12.18 15.20 -4.45
N ASP A 210 -10.95 14.72 -4.36
CA ASP A 210 -10.60 13.32 -4.54
C ASP A 210 -9.28 13.01 -3.84
N LYS A 211 -9.05 11.76 -3.46
CA LYS A 211 -7.78 11.30 -2.88
C LYS A 211 -7.47 9.87 -3.30
N ARG A 212 -6.19 9.58 -3.53
CA ARG A 212 -5.74 8.23 -3.87
C ARG A 212 -4.40 7.92 -3.21
N GLY A 213 -4.28 6.66 -2.81
CA GLY A 213 -3.01 6.08 -2.40
C GLY A 213 -2.30 5.44 -3.57
N VAL A 214 -0.98 5.51 -3.57
CA VAL A 214 -0.12 4.75 -4.48
C VAL A 214 0.93 4.03 -3.64
N THR A 215 0.88 2.70 -3.66
CA THR A 215 1.76 1.84 -2.87
C THR A 215 2.98 1.41 -3.70
N THR A 216 4.16 1.52 -3.10
CA THR A 216 5.44 1.08 -3.69
C THR A 216 6.16 0.14 -2.73
N ILE A 217 6.71 -0.97 -3.25
CA ILE A 217 7.53 -1.91 -2.51
C ILE A 217 8.96 -1.90 -3.01
N VAL A 218 9.90 -1.81 -2.07
CA VAL A 218 11.34 -1.76 -2.30
C VAL A 218 11.99 -2.99 -1.69
N HIS A 219 12.80 -3.68 -2.48
CA HIS A 219 13.71 -4.72 -2.02
C HIS A 219 15.12 -4.14 -1.92
N ILE A 220 15.71 -4.19 -0.72
CA ILE A 220 17.07 -3.73 -0.46
C ILE A 220 18.07 -4.78 -0.95
N VAL A 221 18.90 -4.43 -1.92
CA VAL A 221 19.91 -5.30 -2.56
C VAL A 221 21.34 -4.96 -2.16
#